data_AF-A0A1E2UMN1-F1
#
_entry.id   AF-A0A1E2UMN1-F1
#
_cell.length_a   1.000
_cell.length_b   1.000
_cell.length_c   1.000
_cell.angle_alpha   90.00
_cell.angle_beta   90.00
_cell.angle_gamma   90.00
#
_symmetry.space_group_name_H-M   'P 1'
#
loop_
_entity.id
_entity.type
_entity.pdbx_description
1 polymer ?
#
loop_
_entity_poly.entity_id
_entity_poly.type
_entity_poly.pdbx_seq_one_letter_code
_entity_poly.pdbx_strand_id
1 'polypeptide(L)' 'MDKNYAYISINGKENTSLVTKSLGIEPTKEWNVGDKRKNGSIYDFSHWEYKLPEFEQEFMDEALQKVIEFIES' A
#
# COMPACT_ATOMS: atom_id res chain seq x y z
N MET A 1 16.82 7.89 15.90
CA MET A 1 15.89 6.76 16.15
C MET A 1 14.67 7.15 15.36
N ASP A 2 14.73 6.86 14.07
CA ASP A 2 14.00 7.62 13.07
C ASP A 2 12.62 6.98 12.93
N LYS A 3 11.71 7.54 13.70
CA LYS A 3 10.37 7.03 13.86
C LYS A 3 9.51 7.60 12.73
N ASN A 4 9.50 6.90 11.61
CA ASN A 4 8.55 7.17 10.54
C ASN A 4 7.20 6.56 10.91
N TYR A 5 6.22 7.44 11.20
CA TYR A 5 4.91 7.07 11.72
C TYR A 5 3.80 7.00 10.67
N ALA A 6 4.06 7.45 9.44
CA ALA A 6 3.04 7.52 8.40
C ALA A 6 3.20 6.40 7.37
N TYR A 7 2.14 5.64 7.18
CA TYR A 7 2.03 4.62 6.13
C TYR A 7 0.61 4.58 5.60
N ILE A 8 0.49 4.19 4.33
CA ILE A 8 -0.78 3.88 3.68
C ILE A 8 -0.81 2.37 3.52
N SER A 9 -1.91 1.73 3.94
CA SER A 9 -2.13 0.30 3.74
C SER A 9 -3.49 0.05 3.11
N ILE A 10 -3.49 -0.70 2.01
CA ILE A 10 -4.69 -1.09 1.28
C ILE A 10 -4.74 -2.61 1.25
N ASN A 11 -5.88 -3.17 1.66
CA ASN A 11 -6.10 -4.62 1.71
C ASN A 11 -7.31 -4.98 0.87
N GLY A 12 -7.24 -6.07 0.12
CA GLY A 12 -8.31 -6.48 -0.77
C GLY A 12 -8.19 -7.94 -1.21
N LYS A 13 -9.03 -8.34 -2.16
CA LYS A 13 -8.99 -9.66 -2.80
C LYS A 13 -8.46 -9.61 -4.23
N GLU A 14 -8.33 -8.42 -4.79
CA GLU A 14 -7.86 -8.18 -6.15
C GLU A 14 -6.33 -7.96 -6.20
N ASN A 15 -5.79 -7.78 -7.41
CA ASN A 15 -4.36 -7.62 -7.59
C ASN A 15 -3.88 -6.23 -7.14
N THR A 16 -2.78 -6.18 -6.37
CA THR A 16 -2.19 -4.94 -5.85
C THR A 16 -1.70 -3.97 -6.94
N SER A 17 -1.44 -4.45 -8.16
CA SER A 17 -1.04 -3.59 -9.29
C SER A 17 -2.08 -2.53 -9.65
N LEU A 18 -3.36 -2.77 -9.36
CA LEU A 18 -4.44 -1.79 -9.53
C LEU A 18 -4.22 -0.56 -8.62
N VAL A 19 -3.74 -0.79 -7.40
CA VAL A 19 -3.42 0.26 -6.43
C VAL A 19 -2.22 1.07 -6.92
N THR A 20 -1.12 0.41 -7.31
CA THR A 20 0.07 1.07 -7.86
C THR A 20 -0.29 1.92 -9.09
N LYS A 21 -1.09 1.37 -10.01
CA LYS A 21 -1.53 2.08 -11.22
C LYS A 21 -2.38 3.32 -10.89
N SER A 22 -3.23 3.24 -9.87
CA SER A 22 -4.15 4.33 -9.52
C SER A 22 -3.45 5.44 -8.74
N LEU A 23 -2.58 5.08 -7.79
CA LEU A 23 -1.88 6.06 -6.96
C LEU A 23 -0.63 6.63 -7.65
N GLY A 24 -0.05 5.88 -8.60
CA GLY A 24 1.23 6.21 -9.24
C GLY A 24 2.41 6.15 -8.26
N ILE A 25 2.31 5.30 -7.24
CA ILE A 25 3.30 5.14 -6.15
C ILE A 25 3.70 3.67 -6.11
N GLU A 26 5.00 3.39 -5.96
CA GLU A 26 5.51 2.03 -5.78
C GLU A 26 5.43 1.61 -4.31
N PRO A 27 4.92 0.41 -3.99
CA PRO A 27 4.81 -0.05 -2.61
C PRO A 27 6.17 -0.30 -1.98
N THR A 28 6.24 -0.05 -0.67
CA THR A 28 7.36 -0.54 0.16
C THR A 28 7.22 -2.02 0.50
N LYS A 29 6.00 -2.53 0.52
CA LYS A 29 5.69 -3.93 0.78
C LYS A 29 4.40 -4.30 0.09
N GLU A 30 4.40 -5.44 -0.61
CA GLU A 30 3.20 -5.98 -1.22
C GLU A 30 3.18 -7.52 -1.23
N TRP A 31 1.97 -8.06 -1.34
CA TRP A 31 1.69 -9.44 -1.74
C TRP A 31 0.27 -9.55 -2.28
N ASN A 32 0.02 -10.57 -3.09
CA ASN A 32 -1.28 -10.87 -3.67
C ASN A 32 -1.89 -12.14 -3.07
N VAL A 33 -3.22 -12.29 -3.21
CA VAL A 33 -3.88 -13.58 -2.98
C VAL A 33 -3.20 -14.66 -3.82
N GLY A 34 -2.86 -15.79 -3.19
CA GLY A 34 -2.16 -16.89 -3.87
C GLY A 34 -0.65 -16.89 -3.66
N ASP A 35 -0.05 -15.78 -3.25
CA ASP A 35 1.38 -15.72 -2.96
C ASP A 35 1.75 -16.60 -1.77
N LYS A 36 2.94 -17.21 -1.84
CA LYS A 36 3.45 -18.08 -0.77
C LYS A 36 4.08 -17.26 0.35
N ARG A 37 3.67 -17.55 1.57
CA ARG A 37 4.31 -17.06 2.79
C ARG A 37 5.60 -17.83 3.07
N LYS A 38 6.48 -17.25 3.89
CA LYS A 38 7.74 -17.88 4.32
C LYS A 38 7.56 -19.24 5.00
N ASN A 39 6.44 -19.45 5.67
CA ASN A 39 6.09 -20.70 6.34
C ASN A 39 5.39 -21.72 5.41
N GLY A 40 5.28 -21.43 4.11
CA GLY A 40 4.67 -22.31 3.11
C GLY A 40 3.14 -22.19 2.98
N SER A 41 2.46 -21.45 3.86
CA SER A 41 1.03 -21.16 3.69
C SER A 41 0.82 -20.12 2.59
N ILE A 42 -0.43 -19.94 2.14
CA ILE A 42 -0.78 -18.99 1.07
C ILE A 42 -1.43 -17.74 1.69
N TYR A 43 -1.22 -16.57 1.09
CA TYR A 43 -2.00 -15.38 1.42
C TYR A 43 -3.42 -15.48 0.87
N ASP A 44 -4.39 -15.25 1.74
CA ASP A 44 -5.83 -15.26 1.46
C ASP A 44 -6.37 -13.87 1.12
N PHE A 45 -5.55 -12.83 1.22
CA PHE A 45 -5.84 -11.45 0.81
C PHE A 45 -4.59 -10.82 0.20
N SER A 46 -4.82 -9.83 -0.65
CA SER A 46 -3.79 -8.96 -1.20
C SER A 46 -3.56 -7.76 -0.28
N HIS A 47 -2.31 -7.35 -0.16
CA HIS A 47 -1.89 -6.24 0.67
C HIS A 47 -0.91 -5.37 -0.09
N TRP A 48 -1.14 -4.07 -0.04
CA TRP A 48 -0.27 -3.05 -0.58
C TRP A 48 0.04 -2.05 0.54
N GLU A 49 1.31 -1.75 0.77
CA GLU A 49 1.75 -0.82 1.82
C GLU A 49 2.85 0.10 1.30
N TYR A 50 2.66 1.40 1.54
CA TYR A 50 3.67 2.42 1.31
C TYR A 50 4.04 3.09 2.64
N LYS A 51 5.33 3.05 2.97
CA LYS A 51 5.92 3.70 4.15
C LYS A 51 6.80 4.85 3.73
N LEU A 52 6.60 6.00 4.35
CA LEU A 52 7.46 7.15 4.13
C LEU A 52 8.82 6.98 4.83
N PRO A 53 9.94 7.26 4.15
CA PRO A 53 11.27 7.22 4.75
C PRO A 53 11.54 8.43 5.66
N GLU A 54 10.84 9.54 5.47
CA GLU A 54 10.80 10.71 6.36
C GLU A 54 9.39 11.30 6.33
N PHE A 55 8.89 11.83 7.45
CA PHE A 55 7.55 12.42 7.48
C PHE A 55 7.57 13.78 6.78
N GLU A 56 6.97 13.83 5.59
CA GLU A 56 6.73 15.06 4.83
C GLU A 56 5.22 15.31 4.74
N GLN A 57 4.75 16.40 5.37
CA GLN A 57 3.32 16.69 5.49
C GLN A 57 2.64 16.89 4.12
N GLU A 58 3.28 17.63 3.21
CA GLU A 58 2.74 17.91 1.87
C GLU A 58 2.53 16.61 1.07
N PHE A 59 3.52 15.70 1.11
CA PHE A 59 3.41 14.41 0.44
C PHE A 59 2.28 13.55 1.02
N MET A 60 2.10 13.57 2.34
CA MET A 60 1.02 12.83 2.99
C MET A 60 -0.36 13.31 2.55
N ASP A 61 -0.56 14.62 2.44
CA ASP A 61 -1.84 15.18 2.00
C ASP A 61 -2.14 14.81 0.54
N GLU A 62 -1.14 14.89 -0.36
CA GLU A 62 -1.28 14.44 -1.75
C GLU A 62 -1.58 12.94 -1.86
N ALA A 63 -0.87 12.11 -1.09
CA ALA A 63 -1.07 10.67 -1.10
C ALA A 63 -2.45 10.27 -0.54
N LEU A 64 -2.92 10.96 0.50
CA LEU A 64 -4.26 10.76 1.07
C LEU A 64 -5.35 11.16 0.08
N GLN A 65 -5.18 12.29 -0.62
CA GLN A 65 -6.14 12.73 -1.63
C GLN A 65 -6.30 11.70 -2.75
N LYS A 66 -5.19 11.14 -3.25
CA LYS A 66 -5.23 10.06 -4.25
C LYS A 66 -5.91 8.80 -3.74
N VAL A 67 -5.74 8.46 -2.46
CA VAL A 67 -6.43 7.32 -1.84
C VAL A 67 -7.94 7.56 -1.78
N ILE A 68 -8.38 8.78 -1.45
CA ILE A 68 -9.81 9.14 -1.45
C ILE A 68 -10.39 8.98 -2.86
N GLU A 69 -9.72 9.53 -3.87
CA GLU A 69 -10.14 9.42 -5.27
C GLU A 69 -10.23 7.96 -5.75
N PHE A 70 -9.31 7.11 -5.32
CA PHE A 70 -9.34 5.67 -5.62
C PHE A 70 -10.50 4.92 -4.96
N ILE A 71 -10.92 5.33 -3.76
CA ILE A 71 -12.04 4.68 -3.04
C ILE A 71 -13.39 5.10 -3.63
N GLU A 72 -13.49 6.34 -4.13
CA GLU A 72 -14.73 6.91 -4.64
C GLU A 72 -14.99 6.59 -6.13
N SER A 73 -13.99 6.07 -6.86
CA SER A 73 -14.10 5.65 -8.26
C SER A 73 -14.80 4.30 -8.45
#